data_AF-A0A3M1CR46-F1
#
_entry.id   AF-A0A3M1CR46-F1
#
_cell.length_a   1.000
_cell.length_b   1.000
_cell.length_c   1.000
_cell.angle_alpha   90.00
_cell.angle_beta   90.00
_cell.angle_gamma   90.00
#
_symmetry.space_group_name_H-M   'P 1'
#
loop_
_entity.id
_entity.type
_entity.pdbx_description
1 polymer ?
#
loop_
_entity_poly.entity_id
_entity_poly.type
_entity_poly.pdbx_seq_one_letter_code
_entity_poly.pdbx_strand_id
1 'polypeptide(L)'
;MLLCLLSQSTLAQGSIFGTVHRADLSVPPNGSVVFFGFINDRDDEIRLSSSVGAGYDNGSWFDDFQNYLSKAPGQPYDYYFFDTIAGESFHLAKTVPNNSFQQEDVILVQSGWPSRPANVRADRQNDSTVVIHWLQLPGRSYHVYRRDASSNGSLFRIDDPAGSLFGSGVVDSQFVDTTVMAGIEYTYTVVAEDGNGLFSPPSDLALSTVTGCCVGLVGNVNGDINDESDVADLTMLIDNLFISLSPLPCPAEANINGDPDGTVDVADLTAL
;
A
#
# COMPACT_ATOMS: atom_id res chain seq x y z
N MET A 1 -44.55 -20.99 23.93
CA MET A 1 -44.10 -19.58 23.88
C MET A 1 -42.65 -19.60 23.44
N LEU A 2 -42.41 -19.54 22.13
CA LEU A 2 -41.06 -19.58 21.55
C LEU A 2 -40.48 -18.17 21.72
N LEU A 3 -39.48 -18.05 22.60
CA LEU A 3 -38.81 -16.79 22.87
C LEU A 3 -37.92 -16.46 21.66
N CYS A 4 -38.39 -15.59 20.77
CA CYS A 4 -37.54 -14.96 19.77
C CYS A 4 -36.45 -14.15 20.50
N LEU A 5 -35.24 -14.68 20.53
CA LEU A 5 -34.04 -13.92 20.87
C LEU A 5 -33.85 -12.89 19.76
N LEU A 6 -34.28 -11.65 20.02
CA LEU A 6 -33.85 -10.49 19.27
C LEU A 6 -32.32 -10.46 19.34
N SER A 7 -31.66 -10.63 18.20
CA SER A 7 -30.24 -10.37 18.05
C SER A 7 -30.01 -8.93 18.50
N GLN A 8 -29.37 -8.75 19.67
CA GLN A 8 -28.91 -7.45 20.08
C GLN A 8 -28.01 -6.93 18.96
N SER A 9 -28.37 -5.77 18.41
CA SER A 9 -27.55 -5.01 17.49
C SER A 9 -26.13 -4.97 18.05
N THR A 10 -25.20 -5.61 17.35
CA THR A 10 -23.77 -5.51 17.61
C THR A 10 -23.44 -4.03 17.64
N LEU A 11 -22.97 -3.51 18.78
CA LEU A 11 -22.45 -2.15 18.83
C LEU A 11 -21.39 -2.04 17.74
N ALA A 12 -21.49 -1.01 16.91
CA ALA A 12 -20.50 -0.76 15.88
C ALA A 12 -19.13 -0.70 16.57
N GLN A 13 -18.22 -1.62 16.21
CA GLN A 13 -16.80 -1.58 16.58
C GLN A 13 -16.32 -0.17 16.31
N GLY A 14 -15.93 0.58 17.34
CA GLY A 14 -15.47 1.98 17.20
C GLY A 14 -13.96 2.06 17.29
N SER A 15 -13.43 2.99 18.08
CA SER A 15 -12.00 3.33 18.07
C SER A 15 -11.21 2.58 19.16
N ILE A 16 -9.93 2.31 18.88
CA ILE A 16 -8.92 1.90 19.85
C ILE A 16 -7.99 3.09 20.13
N PHE A 17 -7.62 3.29 21.39
CA PHE A 17 -6.74 4.41 21.77
C PHE A 17 -6.04 4.12 23.09
N GLY A 18 -5.06 4.94 23.45
CA GLY A 18 -4.47 4.90 24.77
C GLY A 18 -3.22 5.76 24.83
N THR A 19 -2.38 5.49 25.83
CA THR A 19 -1.11 6.17 26.00
C THR A 19 0.08 5.30 25.59
N VAL A 20 1.18 5.93 25.19
CA VAL A 20 2.46 5.28 24.91
C VAL A 20 3.52 5.94 25.78
N HIS A 21 4.22 5.14 26.58
CA HIS A 21 5.34 5.56 27.40
C HIS A 21 6.58 4.73 27.06
N ARG A 22 7.76 5.30 27.25
CA ARG A 22 9.03 4.56 27.20
C ARG A 22 9.20 3.66 28.41
N ALA A 23 10.22 2.81 28.39
CA ALA A 23 10.57 1.95 29.52
C ALA A 23 10.88 2.74 30.80
N ASP A 24 11.38 3.97 30.67
CA ASP A 24 11.64 4.90 31.78
C ASP A 24 10.42 5.73 32.20
N LEU A 25 9.24 5.42 31.64
CA LEU A 25 7.96 6.11 31.84
C LEU A 25 7.91 7.54 31.28
N SER A 26 8.94 7.98 30.54
CA SER A 26 8.86 9.25 29.81
C SER A 26 7.91 9.14 28.61
N VAL A 27 7.32 10.26 28.24
CA VAL A 27 6.46 10.37 27.06
C VAL A 27 7.34 10.56 25.81
N PRO A 28 7.24 9.69 24.79
CA PRO A 28 7.94 9.91 23.53
C PRO A 28 7.51 11.25 22.87
N PRO A 29 8.42 11.96 22.19
CA PRO A 29 8.05 13.20 21.49
C PRO A 29 7.23 12.92 20.22
N ASN A 30 6.47 13.92 19.75
CA ASN A 30 5.75 13.84 18.47
C ASN A 30 6.69 13.48 17.31
N GLY A 31 6.21 12.58 16.45
CA GLY A 31 6.98 12.08 15.29
C GLY A 31 8.02 11.02 15.62
N SER A 32 8.26 10.69 16.90
CA SER A 32 9.18 9.59 17.26
C SER A 32 8.49 8.22 17.20
N VAL A 33 7.22 8.16 17.60
CA VAL A 33 6.43 6.94 17.58
C VAL A 33 5.81 6.75 16.20
N VAL A 34 6.10 5.61 15.61
CA VAL A 34 5.31 5.07 14.49
C VAL A 34 4.65 3.78 14.95
N PHE A 35 3.51 3.48 14.38
CA PHE A 35 2.92 2.15 14.50
C PHE A 35 2.33 1.71 13.17
N PHE A 36 2.17 0.40 13.04
CA PHE A 36 1.23 -0.18 12.11
C PHE A 36 0.43 -1.27 12.79
N GLY A 37 -0.78 -1.52 12.29
CA GLY A 37 -1.62 -2.59 12.78
C GLY A 37 -2.40 -3.29 11.69
N PHE A 38 -2.85 -4.49 12.01
CA PHE A 38 -3.70 -5.33 11.17
C PHE A 38 -4.66 -6.15 12.04
N ILE A 39 -5.64 -6.78 11.39
CA ILE A 39 -6.71 -7.54 12.06
C ILE A 39 -6.70 -8.96 11.47
N ASN A 40 -7.32 -9.90 12.17
CA ASN A 40 -7.61 -11.25 11.71
C ASN A 40 -6.38 -12.17 11.57
N ASP A 41 -5.23 -11.79 12.16
CA ASP A 41 -3.92 -12.45 12.01
C ASP A 41 -3.46 -12.52 10.55
N ARG A 42 -3.84 -11.50 9.76
CA ARG A 42 -3.35 -11.30 8.40
C ARG A 42 -3.00 -9.86 8.20
N ASP A 43 -1.91 -9.66 7.49
CA ASP A 43 -1.45 -8.33 7.08
C ASP A 43 -1.83 -8.03 5.63
N ASP A 44 -2.89 -8.64 5.08
CA ASP A 44 -3.40 -8.30 3.74
C ASP A 44 -3.84 -6.83 3.67
N GLU A 45 -4.30 -6.29 4.80
CA GLU A 45 -4.58 -4.89 5.04
C GLU A 45 -3.84 -4.41 6.29
N ILE A 46 -3.05 -3.34 6.16
CA ILE A 46 -2.42 -2.65 7.30
C ILE A 46 -2.89 -1.20 7.39
N ARG A 47 -2.88 -0.66 8.59
CA ARG A 47 -3.03 0.78 8.84
C ARG A 47 -1.82 1.31 9.56
N LEU A 48 -1.38 2.50 9.16
CA LEU A 48 -0.22 3.18 9.72
C LEU A 48 -0.66 4.26 10.69
N SER A 49 0.24 4.73 11.54
CA SER A 49 0.04 5.95 12.33
C SER A 49 -0.20 7.21 11.48
N SER A 50 0.06 7.15 10.17
CA SER A 50 -0.25 8.21 9.19
C SER A 50 -1.55 7.99 8.41
N SER A 51 -2.28 6.90 8.66
CA SER A 51 -3.56 6.67 8.02
C SER A 51 -4.63 7.60 8.59
N VAL A 52 -5.56 8.08 7.76
CA VAL A 52 -6.71 8.87 8.21
C VAL A 52 -7.51 8.06 9.23
N GLY A 53 -7.81 8.67 10.39
CA GLY A 53 -8.45 7.99 11.50
C GLY A 53 -7.48 7.22 12.42
N ALA A 54 -6.18 7.34 12.20
CA ALA A 54 -5.12 6.85 13.07
C ALA A 54 -4.14 7.97 13.41
N GLY A 55 -3.41 7.85 14.52
CA GLY A 55 -2.43 8.86 14.86
C GLY A 55 -1.71 8.64 16.18
N TYR A 56 -0.61 9.36 16.32
CA TYR A 56 0.11 9.55 17.56
C TYR A 56 0.29 11.05 17.82
N ASP A 57 -0.11 11.51 18.99
CA ASP A 57 0.08 12.88 19.45
C ASP A 57 0.35 12.92 20.96
N ASN A 58 1.57 13.35 21.29
CA ASN A 58 2.08 13.69 22.60
C ASN A 58 1.75 12.65 23.68
N GLY A 59 2.22 11.42 23.44
CA GLY A 59 1.98 10.29 24.33
C GLY A 59 0.63 9.61 24.13
N SER A 60 -0.29 10.15 23.34
CA SER A 60 -1.57 9.51 23.02
C SER A 60 -1.53 8.87 21.64
N TRP A 61 -2.12 7.69 21.50
CA TRP A 61 -2.28 7.03 20.21
C TRP A 61 -3.74 6.64 19.99
N PHE A 62 -4.15 6.50 18.74
CA PHE A 62 -5.45 5.97 18.36
C PHE A 62 -5.45 5.36 16.97
N ASP A 63 -6.38 4.45 16.73
CA ASP A 63 -6.84 4.03 15.41
C ASP A 63 -8.35 3.78 15.47
N ASP A 64 -9.02 3.90 14.33
CA ASP A 64 -10.44 3.64 14.20
C ASP A 64 -10.64 2.29 13.53
N PHE A 65 -11.10 1.29 14.29
CA PHE A 65 -11.35 -0.03 13.74
C PHE A 65 -12.31 0.05 12.56
N GLN A 66 -13.21 1.03 12.52
CA GLN A 66 -14.18 1.19 11.43
C GLN A 66 -13.55 1.32 10.06
N ASN A 67 -12.28 1.72 9.98
CA ASN A 67 -11.55 1.89 8.74
C ASN A 67 -10.85 0.62 8.22
N TYR A 68 -10.88 -0.49 8.97
CA TYR A 68 -10.50 -1.80 8.43
C TYR A 68 -11.67 -2.43 7.66
N LEU A 69 -11.37 -3.06 6.53
CA LEU A 69 -12.34 -3.76 5.70
C LEU A 69 -12.80 -5.07 6.33
N SER A 70 -11.89 -5.83 6.94
CA SER A 70 -12.16 -7.18 7.42
C SER A 70 -12.70 -7.27 8.86
N LYS A 71 -12.88 -6.14 9.54
CA LYS A 71 -13.16 -6.10 10.99
C LYS A 71 -14.39 -6.93 11.40
N ALA A 72 -14.24 -7.70 12.46
CA ALA A 72 -15.37 -8.33 13.16
C ALA A 72 -15.04 -8.55 14.65
N PRO A 73 -16.04 -8.47 15.56
CA PRO A 73 -15.79 -8.72 16.98
C PRO A 73 -15.23 -10.12 17.21
N GLY A 74 -14.28 -10.24 18.13
CA GLY A 74 -13.60 -11.50 18.45
C GLY A 74 -12.49 -11.91 17.49
N GLN A 75 -12.30 -11.22 16.35
CA GLN A 75 -11.08 -11.39 15.56
C GLN A 75 -9.87 -10.89 16.33
N PRO A 76 -8.69 -11.50 16.17
CA PRO A 76 -7.45 -10.94 16.69
C PRO A 76 -7.12 -9.61 16.00
N TYR A 77 -6.38 -8.76 16.69
CA TYR A 77 -5.74 -7.58 16.14
C TYR A 77 -4.32 -7.50 16.69
N ASP A 78 -3.45 -6.91 15.90
CA ASP A 78 -2.04 -6.72 16.21
C ASP A 78 -1.66 -5.28 15.90
N TYR A 79 -1.01 -4.61 16.85
CA TYR A 79 -0.36 -3.32 16.64
C TYR A 79 1.09 -3.42 17.07
N TYR A 80 1.97 -2.92 16.22
CA TYR A 80 3.41 -2.86 16.44
C TYR A 80 3.81 -1.39 16.62
N PHE A 81 4.28 -1.04 17.81
CA PHE A 81 4.71 0.31 18.17
C PHE A 81 6.22 0.40 18.16
N PHE A 82 6.74 1.51 17.65
CA PHE A 82 8.17 1.76 17.57
C PHE A 82 8.48 3.21 17.94
N ASP A 83 9.31 3.44 18.95
CA ASP A 83 9.98 4.73 19.13
C ASP A 83 11.29 4.72 18.34
N THR A 84 11.28 5.42 17.22
CA THR A 84 12.39 5.49 16.26
C THR A 84 13.59 6.28 16.77
N ILE A 85 13.46 7.04 17.86
CA ILE A 85 14.54 7.79 18.48
C ILE A 85 15.19 6.97 19.60
N ALA A 86 14.38 6.33 20.45
CA ALA A 86 14.89 5.54 21.58
C ALA A 86 15.30 4.12 21.19
N GLY A 87 14.80 3.59 20.07
CA GLY A 87 14.99 2.19 19.69
C GLY A 87 14.20 1.23 20.58
N GLU A 88 13.06 1.68 21.10
CA GLU A 88 12.14 0.88 21.90
C GLU A 88 10.93 0.46 21.07
N SER A 89 10.32 -0.67 21.38
CA SER A 89 9.11 -1.14 20.70
C SER A 89 8.18 -1.91 21.63
N PHE A 90 6.98 -2.20 21.12
CA PHE A 90 5.99 -3.05 21.79
C PHE A 90 5.06 -3.70 20.76
N HIS A 91 4.65 -4.93 21.01
CA HIS A 91 3.63 -5.64 20.24
C HIS A 91 2.38 -5.83 21.08
N LEU A 92 1.30 -5.16 20.67
CA LEU A 92 -0.02 -5.29 21.27
C LEU A 92 -0.85 -6.27 20.45
N ALA A 93 -1.11 -7.46 20.99
CA ALA A 93 -1.94 -8.48 20.37
C ALA A 93 -3.10 -8.87 21.29
N LYS A 94 -4.34 -8.64 20.85
CA LYS A 94 -5.57 -9.01 21.59
C LYS A 94 -6.70 -9.28 20.59
N THR A 95 -7.91 -9.52 21.08
CA THR A 95 -9.11 -9.66 20.23
C THR A 95 -9.90 -8.38 20.19
N VAL A 96 -10.48 -8.04 19.03
CA VAL A 96 -11.31 -6.84 18.88
C VAL A 96 -12.56 -7.01 19.76
N PRO A 97 -12.74 -6.14 20.77
CA PRO A 97 -13.85 -6.25 21.70
C PRO A 97 -15.20 -5.93 21.04
N ASN A 98 -16.29 -6.41 21.64
CA ASN A 98 -17.65 -6.03 21.26
C ASN A 98 -18.07 -4.74 22.02
N ASN A 99 -17.35 -3.65 21.80
CA ASN A 99 -17.63 -2.33 22.40
C ASN A 99 -17.38 -1.20 21.37
N SER A 100 -17.76 0.03 21.73
CA SER A 100 -17.54 1.20 20.88
C SER A 100 -16.15 1.82 21.06
N PHE A 101 -15.46 1.51 22.15
CA PHE A 101 -14.19 2.14 22.51
C PHE A 101 -13.31 1.14 23.25
N GLN A 102 -12.07 0.98 22.80
CA GLN A 102 -11.09 0.13 23.45
C GLN A 102 -9.88 0.95 23.90
N GLN A 103 -9.61 0.97 25.21
CA GLN A 103 -8.43 1.64 25.75
C GLN A 103 -7.28 0.65 25.94
N GLU A 104 -6.10 1.02 25.46
CA GLU A 104 -4.88 0.21 25.47
C GLU A 104 -3.65 1.08 25.71
N ASP A 105 -3.19 1.10 26.96
CA ASP A 105 -1.96 1.79 27.36
C ASP A 105 -0.75 0.89 27.13
N VAL A 106 0.28 1.47 26.50
CA VAL A 106 1.49 0.77 26.04
C VAL A 106 2.71 1.32 26.77
N ILE A 107 3.56 0.41 27.25
CA ILE A 107 4.90 0.72 27.75
C ILE A 107 5.90 0.04 26.82
N LEU A 108 6.68 0.84 26.10
CA LEU A 108 7.71 0.38 25.19
C LEU A 108 8.89 -0.21 25.98
N VAL A 109 9.64 -1.08 25.33
CA VAL A 109 10.85 -1.69 25.89
C VAL A 109 11.99 -1.68 24.88
N GLN A 110 13.22 -1.68 25.37
CA GLN A 110 14.40 -1.81 24.50
C GLN A 110 14.27 -3.06 23.64
N SER A 111 14.45 -2.90 22.34
CA SER A 111 14.05 -3.91 21.39
C SER A 111 15.21 -4.41 20.53
N GLY A 112 15.15 -5.70 20.16
CA GLY A 112 16.00 -6.33 19.15
C GLY A 112 15.33 -6.41 17.78
N TRP A 113 14.33 -5.57 17.53
CA TRP A 113 13.50 -5.64 16.33
C TRP A 113 14.31 -5.21 15.09
N PRO A 114 13.98 -5.71 13.90
CA PRO A 114 14.64 -5.29 12.67
C PRO A 114 14.61 -3.77 12.47
N SER A 115 15.71 -3.23 11.95
CA SER A 115 15.76 -1.83 11.56
C SER A 115 14.80 -1.54 10.42
N ARG A 116 14.22 -0.34 10.42
CA ARG A 116 13.38 0.19 9.34
C ARG A 116 14.08 0.02 7.97
N PRO A 117 13.39 -0.48 6.93
CA PRO A 117 13.89 -0.45 5.56
C PRO A 117 14.18 0.99 5.11
N ALA A 118 15.41 1.23 4.65
CA ALA A 118 15.87 2.55 4.23
C ALA A 118 15.95 2.66 2.70
N ASN A 119 15.97 3.90 2.20
CA ASN A 119 16.06 4.21 0.77
C ASN A 119 14.96 3.54 -0.08
N VAL A 120 13.76 3.43 0.49
CA VAL A 120 12.60 2.94 -0.26
C VAL A 120 12.24 3.95 -1.33
N ARG A 121 12.17 3.48 -2.58
CA ARG A 121 11.74 4.27 -3.73
C ARG A 121 10.92 3.39 -4.68
N ALA A 122 10.03 4.02 -5.43
CA ALA A 122 9.18 3.37 -6.40
C ALA A 122 9.46 3.98 -7.78
N ASP A 123 10.13 3.23 -8.64
CA ASP A 123 10.61 3.68 -9.94
C ASP A 123 9.66 3.13 -11.03
N ARG A 124 8.85 4.02 -11.64
CA ARG A 124 8.04 3.68 -12.82
C ARG A 124 8.94 3.21 -13.95
N GLN A 125 8.65 2.04 -14.51
CA GLN A 125 9.32 1.53 -15.71
C GLN A 125 8.50 1.84 -16.97
N ASN A 126 7.19 1.60 -16.91
CA ASN A 126 6.23 1.88 -17.96
C ASN A 126 4.84 2.13 -17.34
N ASP A 127 3.79 2.15 -18.15
CA ASP A 127 2.41 2.43 -17.76
C ASP A 127 1.70 1.30 -16.99
N SER A 128 2.33 0.13 -16.87
CA SER A 128 1.80 -1.07 -16.20
C SER A 128 2.80 -1.69 -15.22
N THR A 129 3.97 -1.07 -15.01
CA THR A 129 5.05 -1.61 -14.17
C THR A 129 5.74 -0.53 -13.34
N VAL A 130 5.76 -0.75 -12.03
CA VAL A 130 6.59 -0.01 -11.07
C VAL A 130 7.54 -0.99 -10.39
N VAL A 131 8.81 -0.61 -10.24
CA VAL A 131 9.77 -1.39 -9.46
C VAL A 131 10.05 -0.66 -8.15
N ILE A 132 9.76 -1.32 -7.04
CA ILE A 132 10.01 -0.82 -5.69
C ILE A 132 11.36 -1.33 -5.26
N HIS A 133 12.25 -0.45 -4.82
CA HIS A 133 13.60 -0.78 -4.37
C HIS A 133 13.82 -0.33 -2.93
N TRP A 134 14.67 -1.03 -2.20
CA TRP A 134 15.10 -0.68 -0.84
C TRP A 134 16.54 -1.14 -0.55
N LEU A 135 17.10 -0.69 0.56
CA LEU A 135 18.36 -1.23 1.06
C LEU A 135 18.13 -2.59 1.74
N GLN A 136 18.76 -3.64 1.20
CA GLN A 136 18.66 -4.99 1.77
C GLN A 136 19.40 -5.09 3.11
N LEU A 137 18.78 -5.80 4.05
CA LEU A 137 19.28 -6.12 5.37
C LEU A 137 19.54 -7.65 5.42
N PRO A 138 20.69 -8.10 5.94
CA PRO A 138 21.01 -9.53 5.97
C PRO A 138 19.98 -10.35 6.73
N GLY A 139 19.52 -11.46 6.11
CA GLY A 139 18.58 -12.39 6.73
C GLY A 139 17.22 -11.77 7.04
N ARG A 140 16.70 -10.93 6.14
CA ARG A 140 15.37 -10.34 6.22
C ARG A 140 14.52 -10.71 5.00
N SER A 141 13.23 -10.91 5.25
CA SER A 141 12.16 -10.87 4.25
C SER A 141 11.46 -9.50 4.31
N TYR A 142 10.71 -9.16 3.27
CA TYR A 142 10.05 -7.87 3.11
C TYR A 142 8.62 -8.02 2.65
N HIS A 143 7.70 -7.40 3.38
CA HIS A 143 6.30 -7.29 3.00
C HIS A 143 6.10 -5.93 2.34
N VAL A 144 5.47 -5.93 1.17
CA VAL A 144 5.32 -4.75 0.33
C VAL A 144 3.86 -4.37 0.29
N TYR A 145 3.55 -3.14 0.70
CA TYR A 145 2.18 -2.64 0.75
C TYR A 145 2.00 -1.43 -0.15
N ARG A 146 0.81 -1.30 -0.71
CA ARG A 146 0.44 -0.23 -1.63
C ARG A 146 -0.95 0.32 -1.31
N ARG A 147 -1.15 1.60 -1.62
CA ARG A 147 -2.47 2.20 -1.82
C ARG A 147 -2.42 3.21 -2.97
N ASP A 148 -3.57 3.56 -3.50
CA ASP A 148 -3.70 4.76 -4.35
C ASP A 148 -3.29 5.99 -3.53
N ALA A 149 -2.51 6.91 -4.09
CA ALA A 149 -2.02 8.09 -3.39
C ALA A 149 -3.15 9.08 -3.03
N SER A 150 -4.28 9.03 -3.75
CA SER A 150 -5.51 9.75 -3.39
C SER A 150 -6.16 9.19 -2.12
N SER A 151 -5.88 7.92 -1.77
CA SER A 151 -6.27 7.31 -0.50
C SER A 151 -5.26 7.66 0.59
N ASN A 152 -5.77 8.12 1.72
CA ASN A 152 -4.98 8.25 2.94
C ASN A 152 -5.34 7.18 3.99
N GLY A 153 -6.07 6.13 3.60
CA GLY A 153 -6.52 5.06 4.49
C GLY A 153 -5.50 3.93 4.65
N SER A 154 -6.01 2.70 4.63
CA SER A 154 -5.23 1.47 4.71
C SER A 154 -4.30 1.27 3.50
N LEU A 155 -3.27 0.45 3.69
CA LEU A 155 -2.43 -0.08 2.62
C LEU A 155 -2.65 -1.59 2.52
N PHE A 156 -2.51 -2.13 1.32
CA PHE A 156 -2.77 -3.54 1.03
C PHE A 156 -1.50 -4.24 0.60
N ARG A 157 -1.31 -5.47 1.07
CA ARG A 157 -0.14 -6.28 0.74
C ARG A 157 -0.21 -6.74 -0.72
N ILE A 158 0.89 -6.55 -1.46
CA ILE A 158 0.95 -6.85 -2.90
C ILE A 158 1.95 -7.96 -3.26
N ASP A 159 2.92 -8.27 -2.40
CA ASP A 159 3.79 -9.45 -2.58
C ASP A 159 3.05 -10.76 -2.27
N ASP A 160 2.16 -10.72 -1.27
CA ASP A 160 1.24 -11.80 -0.92
C ASP A 160 -0.14 -11.20 -0.54
N PRO A 161 -1.07 -11.06 -1.51
CA PRO A 161 -2.39 -10.49 -1.24
C PRO A 161 -3.26 -11.31 -0.27
N ALA A 162 -2.87 -12.54 0.09
CA ALA A 162 -3.57 -13.32 1.09
C ALA A 162 -3.18 -12.94 2.54
N GLY A 163 -2.13 -12.13 2.72
CA GLY A 163 -1.71 -11.62 4.03
C GLY A 163 -1.16 -12.69 4.96
N SER A 164 -0.44 -13.69 4.46
CA SER A 164 0.08 -14.74 5.32
C SER A 164 1.23 -14.24 6.18
N LEU A 165 1.07 -14.32 7.51
CA LEU A 165 2.15 -14.07 8.47
C LEU A 165 3.18 -15.22 8.53
N PHE A 166 2.92 -16.34 7.85
CA PHE A 166 3.83 -17.50 7.81
C PHE A 166 4.50 -17.67 6.44
N GLY A 167 4.04 -16.92 5.43
CA GLY A 167 4.63 -16.90 4.10
C GLY A 167 5.92 -16.07 4.13
N SER A 168 6.96 -16.54 3.45
CA SER A 168 8.16 -15.73 3.28
C SER A 168 7.84 -14.57 2.34
N GLY A 169 7.96 -13.33 2.84
CA GLY A 169 7.94 -12.14 2.00
C GLY A 169 9.08 -12.12 0.98
N VAL A 170 9.24 -11.00 0.30
CA VAL A 170 10.31 -10.78 -0.69
C VAL A 170 11.67 -10.88 0.01
N VAL A 171 12.59 -11.72 -0.48
CA VAL A 171 13.95 -11.85 0.10
C VAL A 171 15.00 -11.01 -0.63
N ASP A 172 14.63 -10.45 -1.78
CA ASP A 172 15.47 -9.57 -2.60
C ASP A 172 15.42 -8.12 -2.09
N SER A 173 16.15 -7.21 -2.74
CA SER A 173 16.15 -5.77 -2.47
C SER A 173 15.14 -4.99 -3.33
N GLN A 174 14.23 -5.69 -4.02
CA GLN A 174 13.26 -5.09 -4.91
C GLN A 174 12.01 -5.95 -5.12
N PHE A 175 10.92 -5.30 -5.50
CA PHE A 175 9.66 -5.93 -5.91
C PHE A 175 9.13 -5.29 -7.20
N VAL A 176 8.61 -6.11 -8.12
CA VAL A 176 8.02 -5.64 -9.37
C VAL A 176 6.50 -5.67 -9.26
N ASP A 177 5.89 -4.49 -9.19
CA ASP A 177 4.44 -4.34 -9.20
C ASP A 177 3.94 -4.17 -10.64
N THR A 178 3.34 -5.22 -11.18
CA THR A 178 2.75 -5.26 -12.53
C THR A 178 1.23 -5.04 -12.52
N THR A 179 0.68 -4.61 -11.38
CA THR A 179 -0.78 -4.43 -11.21
C THR A 179 -1.18 -2.97 -11.16
N VAL A 180 -0.23 -2.08 -11.46
CA VAL A 180 -0.47 -0.63 -11.55
C VAL A 180 -1.21 -0.28 -12.83
N MET A 181 -1.96 0.81 -12.79
CA MET A 181 -2.68 1.35 -13.94
C MET A 181 -2.17 2.74 -14.31
N ALA A 182 -2.13 3.01 -15.61
CA ALA A 182 -1.86 4.32 -16.17
C ALA A 182 -2.80 5.40 -15.59
N GLY A 183 -2.25 6.58 -15.32
CA GLY A 183 -2.97 7.73 -14.76
C GLY A 183 -3.18 7.67 -13.26
N ILE A 184 -2.79 6.58 -12.58
CA ILE A 184 -2.91 6.44 -11.13
C ILE A 184 -1.57 6.71 -10.45
N GLU A 185 -1.61 7.45 -9.36
CA GLU A 185 -0.48 7.61 -8.45
C GLU A 185 -0.62 6.64 -7.29
N TYR A 186 0.48 5.98 -6.94
CA TYR A 186 0.53 4.99 -5.88
C TYR A 186 1.50 5.41 -4.77
N THR A 187 1.15 5.05 -3.55
CA THR A 187 2.01 5.15 -2.38
C THR A 187 2.38 3.74 -1.90
N TYR A 188 3.67 3.53 -1.65
CA TYR A 188 4.24 2.27 -1.19
C TYR A 188 4.92 2.41 0.16
N THR A 189 4.89 1.35 0.96
CA THR A 189 5.75 1.17 2.13
C THR A 189 6.22 -0.27 2.19
N VAL A 190 7.36 -0.49 2.86
CA VAL A 190 7.96 -1.81 3.03
C VAL A 190 8.19 -2.05 4.51
N VAL A 191 7.82 -3.24 4.99
CA VAL A 191 8.11 -3.72 6.35
C VAL A 191 9.05 -4.91 6.22
N ALA A 192 10.18 -4.89 6.94
CA ALA A 192 11.06 -6.06 7.03
C ALA A 192 10.61 -7.01 8.13
N GLU A 193 10.92 -8.28 7.98
CA GLU A 193 10.70 -9.33 8.96
C GLU A 193 12.00 -10.11 9.17
N ASP A 194 12.32 -10.50 10.40
CA ASP A 194 13.43 -11.42 10.68
C ASP A 194 13.01 -12.89 10.74
N GLY A 195 14.00 -13.78 10.83
CA GLY A 195 13.75 -15.22 10.93
C GLY A 195 13.02 -15.68 12.19
N ASN A 196 12.71 -14.79 13.14
CA ASN A 196 11.89 -15.08 14.32
C ASN A 196 10.46 -14.54 14.18
N GLY A 197 10.10 -13.92 13.06
CA GLY A 197 8.79 -13.30 12.83
C GLY A 197 8.63 -11.92 13.46
N LEU A 198 9.72 -11.23 13.80
CA LEU A 198 9.65 -9.85 14.29
C LEU A 198 9.67 -8.87 13.12
N PHE A 199 8.71 -7.95 13.09
CA PHE A 199 8.61 -6.92 12.07
C PHE A 199 9.50 -5.70 12.34
N SER A 200 9.85 -4.93 11.32
CA SER A 200 10.48 -3.62 11.48
C SER A 200 9.42 -2.52 11.64
N PRO A 201 9.81 -1.29 12.00
CA PRO A 201 9.01 -0.12 11.63
C PRO A 201 8.78 -0.11 10.10
N PRO A 202 7.61 0.36 9.62
CA PRO A 202 7.39 0.59 8.19
C PRO A 202 8.41 1.60 7.65
N SER A 203 8.79 1.45 6.39
CA SER A 203 9.64 2.42 5.71
C SER A 203 8.96 3.79 5.61
N ASP A 204 9.75 4.80 5.25
CA ASP A 204 9.17 6.03 4.72
C ASP A 204 8.35 5.72 3.45
N LEU A 205 7.33 6.54 3.19
CA LEU A 205 6.44 6.35 2.06
C LEU A 205 7.17 6.70 0.76
N ALA A 206 7.09 5.80 -0.23
CA ALA A 206 7.55 6.05 -1.59
C ALA A 206 6.36 6.31 -2.50
N LEU A 207 6.41 7.39 -3.29
CA LEU A 207 5.38 7.71 -4.26
C LEU A 207 5.86 7.34 -5.67
N SER A 208 4.94 6.83 -6.49
CA SER A 208 5.17 6.67 -7.93
C SER A 208 3.92 7.07 -8.68
N THR A 209 4.05 8.08 -9.55
CA THR A 209 3.03 8.45 -10.51
C THR A 209 3.18 7.58 -11.75
N VAL A 210 2.20 6.72 -12.03
CA VAL A 210 2.19 5.89 -13.22
C VAL A 210 1.57 6.70 -14.34
N THR A 211 2.35 7.63 -14.90
CA THR A 211 1.92 8.35 -16.10
C THR A 211 1.70 7.33 -17.21
N GLY A 212 0.55 7.40 -17.89
CA GLY A 212 0.33 6.64 -19.12
C GLY A 212 1.42 6.97 -20.13
N CYS A 213 1.61 6.10 -21.11
CA CYS A 213 2.50 6.46 -22.22
C CYS A 213 1.89 7.56 -23.11
N CYS A 214 0.58 7.80 -23.03
CA CYS A 214 -0.08 8.95 -23.65
C CYS A 214 0.41 10.26 -23.05
N VAL A 215 0.87 11.16 -23.90
CA VAL A 215 1.01 12.58 -23.57
C VAL A 215 -0.26 13.26 -24.08
N GLY A 216 -0.88 14.13 -23.28
CA GLY A 216 -2.05 14.89 -23.74
C GLY A 216 -3.26 14.04 -24.17
N LEU A 217 -3.54 14.04 -25.48
CA LEU A 217 -4.64 13.31 -26.13
C LEU A 217 -4.09 12.13 -26.93
N VAL A 218 -4.90 11.10 -27.15
CA VAL A 218 -4.57 9.99 -28.07
C VAL A 218 -4.42 10.50 -29.51
N GLY A 219 -3.61 9.80 -30.31
CA GLY A 219 -3.42 10.06 -31.74
C GLY A 219 -1.96 10.27 -32.17
N ASN A 220 -1.03 10.47 -31.24
CA ASN A 220 0.41 10.57 -31.53
C ASN A 220 1.06 9.18 -31.43
N VAL A 221 0.62 8.29 -32.34
CA VAL A 221 1.02 6.88 -32.41
C VAL A 221 2.52 6.71 -32.61
N ASN A 222 3.18 7.67 -33.26
CA ASN A 222 4.60 7.64 -33.58
C ASN A 222 5.51 8.16 -32.45
N GLY A 223 4.94 8.77 -31.41
CA GLY A 223 5.68 9.31 -30.27
C GLY A 223 6.44 10.61 -30.58
N ASP A 224 5.88 11.48 -31.41
CA ASP A 224 6.40 12.82 -31.66
C ASP A 224 6.52 13.58 -30.34
N ILE A 225 7.67 14.23 -30.12
CA ILE A 225 7.98 14.91 -28.86
C ILE A 225 7.10 16.14 -28.60
N ASN A 226 6.50 16.71 -29.64
CA ASN A 226 5.61 17.86 -29.57
C ASN A 226 4.14 17.47 -29.39
N ASP A 227 3.85 16.17 -29.33
CA ASP A 227 2.50 15.65 -29.14
C ASP A 227 1.54 16.03 -30.29
N GLU A 228 2.06 16.04 -31.53
CA GLU A 228 1.31 16.35 -32.74
C GLU A 228 0.79 15.06 -33.39
N SER A 229 -0.50 15.04 -33.73
CA SER A 229 -1.11 13.96 -34.51
C SER A 229 -1.12 14.33 -36.00
N ASP A 230 -0.39 13.58 -36.81
CA ASP A 230 -0.24 13.81 -38.24
C ASP A 230 -0.20 12.51 -39.08
N VAL A 231 0.18 12.63 -40.36
CA VAL A 231 0.21 11.49 -41.29
C VAL A 231 1.28 10.44 -40.96
N ALA A 232 2.31 10.79 -40.19
CA ALA A 232 3.31 9.85 -39.72
C ALA A 232 2.71 8.90 -38.67
N ASP A 233 1.75 9.34 -37.85
CA ASP A 233 0.99 8.48 -36.93
C ASP A 233 0.16 7.47 -37.68
N LEU A 234 -0.55 7.92 -38.72
CA LEU A 234 -1.33 7.05 -39.59
C LEU A 234 -0.43 5.97 -40.23
N THR A 235 0.77 6.37 -40.64
CA THR A 235 1.74 5.45 -41.24
C THR A 235 2.21 4.40 -40.22
N MET A 236 2.49 4.79 -38.98
CA MET A 236 2.89 3.87 -37.93
C MET A 236 1.76 2.92 -37.52
N LEU A 237 0.52 3.43 -37.40
CA LEU A 237 -0.65 2.63 -37.08
C LEU A 237 -0.95 1.59 -38.17
N ILE A 238 -0.85 1.97 -39.44
CA ILE A 238 -1.00 1.03 -40.57
C ILE A 238 0.12 -0.02 -40.55
N ASP A 239 1.36 0.38 -40.26
CA ASP A 239 2.48 -0.56 -40.19
C ASP A 239 2.29 -1.62 -39.08
N ASN A 240 1.84 -1.17 -37.91
CA ASN A 240 1.50 -2.04 -36.78
C ASN A 240 0.31 -2.97 -37.05
N LEU A 241 -0.74 -2.50 -37.74
CA LEU A 241 -1.95 -3.30 -37.96
C LEU A 241 -1.85 -4.25 -39.15
N PHE A 242 -1.08 -3.90 -40.19
CA PHE A 242 -1.18 -4.59 -41.49
C PHE A 242 0.13 -4.96 -42.17
N ILE A 243 1.23 -4.26 -41.90
CA ILE A 243 2.46 -4.42 -42.71
C ILE A 243 3.50 -5.23 -41.95
N SER A 244 4.13 -4.64 -40.94
CA SER A 244 5.22 -5.27 -40.21
C SER A 244 4.76 -5.92 -38.91
N LEU A 245 3.62 -5.48 -38.36
CA LEU A 245 3.16 -5.84 -37.03
C LEU A 245 4.16 -5.47 -35.91
N SER A 246 5.02 -4.48 -36.18
CA SER A 246 5.95 -3.96 -35.19
C SER A 246 5.18 -3.35 -34.01
N PRO A 247 5.50 -3.72 -32.76
CA PRO A 247 4.81 -3.17 -31.60
C PRO A 247 4.91 -1.64 -31.54
N LEU A 248 3.80 -0.99 -31.16
CA LEU A 248 3.75 0.46 -31.01
C LEU A 248 4.56 0.93 -29.79
N PRO A 249 5.18 2.12 -29.85
CA PRO A 249 5.85 2.71 -28.69
C PRO A 249 4.91 2.91 -27.50
N CYS A 250 3.66 3.26 -27.80
CA CYS A 250 2.58 3.41 -26.83
C CYS A 250 1.25 2.93 -27.44
N PRO A 251 0.77 1.73 -27.12
CA PRO A 251 -0.53 1.27 -27.61
C PRO A 251 -1.70 2.17 -27.15
N ALA A 252 -1.59 2.78 -25.97
CA ALA A 252 -2.62 3.68 -25.47
C ALA A 252 -2.76 4.97 -26.30
N GLU A 253 -1.68 5.47 -26.92
CA GLU A 253 -1.72 6.58 -27.91
C GLU A 253 -2.53 6.19 -29.16
N ALA A 254 -2.56 4.90 -29.48
CA ALA A 254 -3.25 4.38 -30.65
C ALA A 254 -4.66 3.86 -30.38
N ASN A 255 -5.12 3.80 -29.12
CA ASN A 255 -6.51 3.53 -28.77
C ASN A 255 -7.36 4.80 -28.89
N ILE A 256 -7.47 5.30 -30.12
CA ILE A 256 -8.04 6.61 -30.46
C ILE A 256 -9.56 6.60 -30.33
N ASN A 257 -10.18 5.44 -30.59
CA ASN A 257 -11.62 5.29 -30.47
C ASN A 257 -12.08 5.14 -29.00
N GLY A 258 -11.14 4.97 -28.05
CA GLY A 258 -11.42 4.84 -26.63
C GLY A 258 -12.01 3.48 -26.23
N ASP A 259 -11.61 2.40 -26.89
CA ASP A 259 -11.99 1.03 -26.54
C ASP A 259 -11.67 0.78 -25.05
N PRO A 260 -12.66 0.43 -24.22
CA PRO A 260 -12.45 0.13 -22.80
C PRO A 260 -11.45 -1.01 -22.54
N ASP A 261 -11.29 -1.93 -23.49
CA ASP A 261 -10.35 -3.05 -23.37
C ASP A 261 -8.93 -2.66 -23.82
N GLY A 262 -8.72 -1.43 -24.31
CA GLY A 262 -7.42 -0.93 -24.74
C GLY A 262 -6.92 -1.51 -26.07
N THR A 263 -7.80 -2.15 -26.83
CA THR A 263 -7.46 -2.83 -28.08
C THR A 263 -7.17 -1.80 -29.17
N VAL A 264 -6.02 -1.94 -29.84
CA VAL A 264 -5.67 -1.13 -31.02
C VAL A 264 -6.04 -1.91 -32.27
N ASP A 265 -7.00 -1.40 -33.04
CA ASP A 265 -7.49 -2.04 -34.25
C ASP A 265 -7.89 -1.05 -35.36
N VAL A 266 -8.63 -1.54 -36.37
CA VAL A 266 -9.04 -0.74 -37.53
C VAL A 266 -9.99 0.40 -37.15
N ALA A 267 -10.75 0.26 -36.07
CA ALA A 267 -11.62 1.32 -35.61
C ALA A 267 -10.81 2.53 -35.11
N ASP A 268 -9.62 2.32 -34.54
CA ASP A 268 -8.70 3.42 -34.22
C ASP A 268 -8.17 4.12 -35.46
N LEU A 269 -7.83 3.35 -36.49
CA LEU A 269 -7.39 3.90 -37.77
C LEU A 269 -8.44 4.80 -38.41
N THR A 270 -9.73 4.50 -38.19
CA THR A 270 -10.82 5.34 -38.69
C THR A 270 -11.11 6.56 -37.82
N ALA A 271 -10.56 6.62 -36.61
CA ALA A 271 -10.79 7.69 -35.65
C ALA A 271 -9.64 8.71 -35.59
N LEU A 272 -8.44 8.35 -36.07
CA LEU A 272 -7.27 9.23 -36.23
C LEU A 272 -7.54 10.36 -37.24
#